data_AF-A0A1D9H9R2-F1
#
_entry.id   AF-A0A1D9H9R2-F1
#
_cell.length_a   1.000
_cell.length_b   1.000
_cell.length_c   1.000
_cell.angle_alpha   90.00
_cell.angle_beta   90.00
_cell.angle_gamma   90.00
#
_symmetry.space_group_name_H-M   'P 1'
#
loop_
_entity.id
_entity.type
_entity.pdbx_description
1 polymer ?
#
loop_
_entity_poly.entity_id
_entity_poly.type
_entity_poly.pdbx_seq_one_letter_code
_entity_poly.pdbx_strand_id
1 'polypeptide(L)'
;MWFDRWIERQARRTAQRTSRRSALATLGKAMVGGLALPVLPFDRSAHAAAAHGARPGKGVDETSCDYWKYCAVDGFLCACCGGSSTSCPPGTEPSRVSWVGTCRNPADGKDYMVSYNDCCGKTTCGRCECNTNERERPGYKLGVHNDVNWCMSNSSTMFHCTTSIILGVQE
;
A
#
# COMPACT_ATOMS: atom_id res chain seq x y z
N MET A 1 -31.51 -11.14 60.36
CA MET A 1 -30.36 -11.02 59.43
C MET A 1 -30.03 -9.54 59.20
N TRP A 2 -28.80 -9.11 59.50
CA TRP A 2 -28.32 -7.73 59.27
C TRP A 2 -27.91 -7.50 57.80
N PHE A 3 -27.45 -8.57 57.13
CA PHE A 3 -27.09 -8.57 55.70
C PHE A 3 -28.28 -8.18 54.81
N ASP A 4 -29.47 -8.71 55.04
CA ASP A 4 -30.64 -8.38 54.22
C ASP A 4 -30.99 -6.89 54.29
N ARG A 5 -30.91 -6.28 55.48
CA ARG A 5 -31.17 -4.85 55.66
C ARG A 5 -30.07 -3.97 55.05
N TRP A 6 -28.86 -4.50 54.88
CA TRP A 6 -27.76 -3.80 54.20
C TRP A 6 -27.95 -3.86 52.69
N ILE A 7 -28.25 -5.05 52.14
CA ILE A 7 -28.55 -5.25 50.72
C ILE A 7 -29.77 -4.42 50.31
N GLU A 8 -30.83 -4.42 51.12
CA GLU A 8 -32.03 -3.63 50.82
C GLU A 8 -31.73 -2.13 50.78
N ARG A 9 -30.93 -1.62 51.72
CA ARG A 9 -30.52 -0.20 51.73
C ARG A 9 -29.64 0.16 50.54
N GLN A 10 -28.76 -0.73 50.11
CA GLN A 10 -27.95 -0.52 48.91
C GLN A 10 -28.82 -0.57 47.65
N ALA A 11 -29.70 -1.56 47.52
CA ALA A 11 -30.61 -1.68 46.38
C ALA A 11 -31.53 -0.46 46.24
N ARG A 12 -32.11 0.03 47.34
CA ARG A 12 -32.93 1.26 47.35
C ARG A 12 -32.10 2.50 46.99
N ARG A 13 -30.86 2.63 47.49
CA ARG A 13 -29.97 3.76 47.14
C ARG A 13 -29.57 3.75 45.67
N THR A 14 -29.28 2.58 45.11
CA THR A 14 -28.97 2.44 43.68
C THR A 14 -30.20 2.82 42.87
N ALA A 15 -31.37 2.25 43.16
CA ALA A 15 -32.62 2.57 42.45
C ALA A 15 -33.03 4.05 42.53
N GLN A 16 -32.72 4.73 43.63
CA GLN A 16 -32.97 6.17 43.80
C GLN A 16 -31.95 7.06 43.07
N ARG A 17 -30.74 6.54 42.78
CA ARG A 17 -29.64 7.31 42.15
C ARG A 17 -29.44 6.98 40.66
N THR A 18 -29.84 5.80 40.19
CA THR A 18 -29.78 5.43 38.77
C THR A 18 -31.05 5.85 38.04
N SER A 19 -31.05 7.09 37.54
CA SER A 19 -32.02 7.50 36.52
C SER A 19 -31.81 6.66 35.25
N ARG A 20 -32.90 6.09 34.71
CA ARG A 20 -32.91 5.29 33.47
C ARG A 20 -32.20 6.00 32.30
N ARG A 21 -32.21 7.33 32.29
CA ARG A 21 -31.54 8.17 31.29
C ARG A 21 -30.01 8.15 31.41
N SER A 22 -29.47 8.03 32.62
CA SER A 22 -28.02 8.03 32.85
C SER A 22 -27.41 6.65 32.58
N ALA A 23 -28.12 5.55 32.87
CA ALA A 23 -27.67 4.20 32.57
C ALA A 23 -27.55 3.95 31.05
N LEU A 24 -28.55 4.39 30.28
CA LEU A 24 -28.53 4.28 28.82
C LEU A 24 -27.44 5.17 28.19
N ALA A 25 -27.19 6.37 28.74
CA ALA A 25 -26.12 7.24 28.27
C ALA A 25 -24.72 6.64 28.50
N THR A 26 -24.50 5.95 29.62
CA THR A 26 -23.22 5.29 29.91
C THR A 26 -23.01 4.04 29.04
N LEU A 27 -24.06 3.24 28.82
CA LEU A 27 -24.00 2.09 27.89
C LEU A 27 -23.81 2.54 26.43
N GLY A 28 -24.44 3.63 26.01
CA GLY A 28 -24.27 4.20 24.66
C GLY A 28 -22.84 4.68 24.41
N LYS A 29 -22.20 5.34 25.38
CA LYS A 29 -20.79 5.76 25.26
C LYS A 29 -19.82 4.58 25.14
N ALA A 30 -20.12 3.45 25.76
CA ALA A 30 -19.27 2.26 25.66
C ALA A 30 -19.36 1.57 24.27
N MET A 31 -20.47 1.72 23.54
CA MET A 31 -20.64 1.10 22.21
C MET A 31 -20.09 1.95 21.05
N VAL A 32 -20.04 3.28 21.17
CA VAL A 32 -19.59 4.16 20.08
C VAL A 32 -18.06 4.22 19.94
N GLY A 33 -17.30 3.69 20.90
CA GLY A 33 -15.83 3.64 20.85
C GLY A 33 -15.22 2.59 19.91
N GLY A 34 -16.02 1.70 19.30
CA GLY A 34 -15.52 0.56 18.52
C GLY A 34 -15.54 0.72 17.00
N LEU A 35 -16.06 1.83 16.46
CA LEU A 35 -16.31 2.00 15.01
C LEU A 35 -15.51 3.14 14.37
N ALA A 36 -14.26 3.32 14.81
CA ALA A 36 -13.27 4.15 14.10
C ALA A 36 -12.32 3.29 13.24
N LEU A 37 -12.77 2.12 12.77
CA LEU A 37 -12.11 1.39 11.69
C LEU A 37 -12.73 1.87 10.39
N PRO A 38 -12.03 2.62 9.54
CA PRO A 38 -12.50 2.88 8.20
C PRO A 38 -12.54 1.53 7.49
N VAL A 39 -13.75 1.01 7.24
CA VAL A 39 -13.96 -0.08 6.29
C VAL A 39 -13.90 0.53 4.90
N LEU A 40 -12.71 1.01 4.52
CA LEU A 40 -12.39 1.30 3.14
C LEU A 40 -12.06 -0.02 2.45
N PRO A 41 -12.50 -0.22 1.20
CA PRO A 41 -12.15 -1.41 0.44
C PRO A 41 -10.66 -1.34 0.09
N PHE A 42 -9.87 -2.25 0.69
CA PHE A 42 -8.47 -2.52 0.36
C PHE A 42 -7.51 -1.31 0.45
N ASP A 43 -7.24 -0.83 1.66
CA ASP A 43 -6.08 0.02 1.95
C ASP A 43 -4.83 -0.86 2.19
N ARG A 44 -3.85 -0.85 1.25
CA ARG A 44 -2.50 -1.42 1.46
C ARG A 44 -1.52 -0.41 2.07
N SER A 45 -1.99 0.74 2.51
CA SER A 45 -1.21 1.88 3.00
C SER A 45 -0.55 1.68 4.38
N ALA A 46 -0.74 0.53 5.04
CA ALA A 46 -0.16 0.25 6.36
C ALA A 46 1.37 0.03 6.38
N HIS A 47 2.05 0.02 5.22
CA HIS A 47 3.51 -0.15 5.12
C HIS A 47 4.28 1.14 4.78
N ALA A 48 3.62 2.30 4.75
CA ALA A 48 4.21 3.59 4.38
C ALA A 48 5.19 4.22 5.43
N ALA A 49 5.81 3.42 6.29
CA ALA A 49 6.72 3.89 7.34
C ALA A 49 8.10 3.20 7.28
N ALA A 50 8.78 3.28 6.14
CA ALA A 50 10.21 2.96 6.05
C ALA A 50 10.87 3.66 4.84
N ALA A 51 10.83 5.00 4.80
CA ALA A 51 11.71 5.76 3.92
C ALA A 51 13.12 5.80 4.55
N HIS A 52 14.05 5.00 4.02
CA HIS A 52 15.47 5.07 4.41
C HIS A 52 16.38 5.27 3.20
N GLY A 53 16.85 6.53 3.06
CA GLY A 53 18.23 6.91 2.81
C GLY A 53 19.04 6.19 1.73
N ALA A 54 19.18 6.85 0.58
CA ALA A 54 20.10 6.49 -0.49
C ALA A 54 21.56 6.30 -0.01
N ARG A 55 22.21 5.23 -0.48
CA ARG A 55 23.67 5.00 -0.41
C ARG A 55 24.29 5.01 -1.82
N PRO A 56 25.48 5.59 -2.01
CA PRO A 56 26.12 5.63 -3.32
C PRO A 56 26.95 4.37 -3.60
N GLY A 57 26.89 3.89 -4.84
CA GLY A 57 27.99 3.24 -5.55
C GLY A 57 28.33 1.79 -5.21
N LYS A 58 27.56 0.84 -5.76
CA LYS A 58 28.02 -0.48 -6.23
C LYS A 58 27.24 -0.81 -7.51
N GLY A 59 27.76 -1.73 -8.34
CA GLY A 59 27.14 -2.11 -9.62
C GLY A 59 25.63 -2.20 -9.54
N VAL A 60 24.94 -1.81 -10.61
CA VAL A 60 23.49 -1.62 -10.65
C VAL A 60 22.78 -2.89 -10.20
N ASP A 61 22.40 -2.95 -8.93
CA ASP A 61 21.68 -4.07 -8.35
C ASP A 61 20.20 -3.89 -8.67
N GLU A 62 19.78 -4.42 -9.81
CA GLU A 62 18.39 -4.39 -10.26
C GLU A 62 17.44 -5.23 -9.38
N THR A 63 17.96 -5.89 -8.33
CA THR A 63 17.17 -6.65 -7.36
C THR A 63 16.92 -5.89 -6.06
N SER A 64 17.51 -4.70 -5.90
CA SER A 64 17.30 -3.83 -4.74
C SER A 64 16.25 -2.75 -5.03
N CYS A 65 15.35 -2.49 -4.07
CA CYS A 65 14.37 -1.39 -4.15
C CYS A 65 15.04 0.01 -4.22
N ASP A 66 16.30 0.13 -3.80
CA ASP A 66 17.06 1.39 -3.84
C ASP A 66 17.59 1.71 -5.25
N TYR A 67 17.42 0.82 -6.23
CA TYR A 67 17.81 1.11 -7.60
C TYR A 67 16.97 2.26 -8.14
N TRP A 68 17.64 3.29 -8.67
CA TRP A 68 17.03 4.57 -9.01
C TRP A 68 15.82 4.49 -9.96
N LYS A 69 15.75 3.49 -10.85
CA LYS A 69 14.59 3.30 -11.73
C LYS A 69 13.31 2.92 -10.97
N TYR A 70 13.44 2.40 -9.75
CA TYR A 70 12.34 1.94 -8.90
C TYR A 70 11.89 3.03 -7.94
N CYS A 71 11.92 4.31 -8.35
CA CYS A 71 11.52 5.42 -7.48
C CYS A 71 10.00 5.46 -7.17
N ALA A 72 9.17 4.88 -8.05
CA ALA A 72 7.72 4.85 -7.91
C ALA A 72 7.12 3.46 -8.22
N VAL A 73 7.83 2.38 -7.87
CA VAL A 73 7.36 1.00 -8.10
C VAL A 73 6.48 0.54 -6.94
N ASP A 74 5.38 -0.15 -7.24
CA ASP A 74 4.57 -0.87 -6.24
C ASP A 74 4.40 -2.32 -6.72
N GLY A 75 4.87 -3.28 -5.91
CA GLY A 75 4.79 -4.70 -6.21
C GLY A 75 6.14 -5.42 -6.20
N PHE A 76 6.33 -6.40 -7.09
CA PHE A 76 7.51 -7.26 -7.10
C PHE A 76 8.42 -6.95 -8.29
N LEU A 77 9.73 -6.88 -8.09
CA LEU A 77 10.66 -6.60 -9.19
C LEU A 77 10.80 -7.79 -10.14
N CYS A 78 10.52 -7.59 -11.44
CA CYS A 78 10.64 -8.68 -12.43
C CYS A 78 12.06 -9.25 -12.57
N ALA A 79 13.09 -8.48 -12.23
CA ALA A 79 14.48 -8.93 -12.16
C ALA A 79 14.69 -10.11 -11.18
N CYS A 80 13.83 -10.25 -10.16
CA CYS A 80 13.86 -11.35 -9.19
C CYS A 80 13.02 -12.57 -9.59
N CYS A 81 12.31 -12.47 -10.72
CA CYS A 81 11.25 -13.40 -11.13
C CYS A 81 11.58 -14.13 -12.45
N GLY A 82 12.84 -14.06 -12.92
CA GLY A 82 13.27 -14.63 -14.20
C GLY A 82 13.06 -13.71 -15.40
N GLY A 83 12.73 -12.44 -15.16
CA GLY A 83 12.80 -11.35 -16.14
C GLY A 83 14.04 -10.48 -15.91
N SER A 84 13.98 -9.23 -16.34
CA SER A 84 14.96 -8.18 -16.03
C SER A 84 14.23 -6.90 -15.59
N SER A 85 14.95 -5.80 -15.34
CA SER A 85 14.29 -4.51 -15.12
C SER A 85 13.44 -4.06 -16.31
N THR A 86 13.66 -4.55 -17.54
CA THR A 86 12.96 -4.10 -18.75
C THR A 86 12.29 -5.21 -19.55
N SER A 87 12.32 -6.46 -19.07
CA SER A 87 11.69 -7.60 -19.75
C SER A 87 10.92 -8.49 -18.79
N CYS A 88 9.73 -8.89 -19.23
CA CYS A 88 8.87 -9.78 -18.47
C CYS A 88 9.44 -11.21 -18.37
N PRO A 89 9.20 -11.91 -17.25
CA PRO A 89 9.51 -13.33 -17.13
C PRO A 89 8.80 -14.20 -18.19
N PRO A 90 9.40 -15.32 -18.62
CA PRO A 90 8.78 -16.22 -19.57
C PRO A 90 7.37 -16.68 -19.14
N GLY A 91 6.42 -16.64 -20.09
CA GLY A 91 5.03 -17.03 -19.86
C GLY A 91 4.19 -15.98 -19.11
N THR A 92 4.68 -14.75 -19.00
CA THR A 92 3.87 -13.58 -18.64
C THR A 92 3.75 -12.63 -19.84
N GLU A 93 2.72 -11.79 -19.85
CA GLU A 93 2.47 -10.78 -20.89
C GLU A 93 2.67 -9.38 -20.29
N PRO A 94 3.42 -8.46 -20.92
CA PRO A 94 3.51 -7.09 -20.44
C PRO A 94 2.15 -6.39 -20.47
N SER A 95 1.91 -5.50 -19.51
CA SER A 95 0.69 -4.73 -19.42
C SER A 95 0.56 -3.78 -20.61
N ARG A 96 -0.66 -3.64 -21.16
CA ARG A 96 -0.92 -2.71 -22.28
C ARG A 96 -0.96 -1.25 -21.85
N VAL A 97 -1.12 -1.02 -20.54
CA VAL A 97 -1.14 0.28 -19.90
C VAL A 97 -0.18 0.27 -18.72
N SER A 98 0.35 1.43 -18.37
CA SER A 98 1.31 1.63 -17.28
C SER A 98 1.08 2.97 -16.60
N TRP A 99 1.57 3.09 -15.37
CA TRP A 99 1.86 4.38 -14.77
C TRP A 99 3.30 4.78 -15.09
N VAL A 100 3.58 6.06 -14.94
CA VAL A 100 4.92 6.60 -15.10
C VAL A 100 5.41 7.23 -13.80
N GLY A 101 6.71 7.18 -13.59
CA GLY A 101 7.41 7.95 -12.57
C GLY A 101 8.52 8.79 -13.17
N THR A 102 8.85 9.88 -12.49
CA THR A 102 10.03 10.68 -12.80
C THR A 102 11.10 10.33 -11.78
N CYS A 103 12.17 9.65 -12.21
CA CYS A 103 13.24 9.19 -11.33
C CYS A 103 14.57 9.88 -11.64
N ARG A 104 15.29 10.32 -10.60
CA ARG A 104 16.61 10.94 -10.73
C ARG A 104 17.68 9.86 -10.84
N ASN A 105 18.43 9.83 -11.95
CA ASN A 105 19.60 8.96 -12.09
C ASN A 105 20.80 9.60 -11.34
N PRO A 106 21.36 8.94 -10.31
CA PRO A 106 22.48 9.49 -9.56
C PRO A 106 23.80 9.53 -10.35
N ALA A 107 23.91 8.78 -11.45
CA ALA A 107 25.13 8.70 -12.26
C ALA A 107 25.37 9.95 -13.12
N ASP A 108 24.30 10.55 -13.64
CA ASP A 108 24.37 11.74 -14.52
C ASP A 108 23.58 12.94 -13.96
N GLY A 109 22.84 12.74 -12.86
CA GLY A 109 22.05 13.78 -12.23
C GLY A 109 20.82 14.19 -13.03
N LYS A 110 20.36 13.43 -14.04
CA LYS A 110 19.18 13.77 -14.84
C LYS A 110 17.92 13.06 -14.34
N ASP A 111 16.78 13.70 -14.55
CA ASP A 111 15.47 13.09 -14.33
C ASP A 111 15.03 12.33 -15.58
N TYR A 112 14.61 11.08 -15.41
CA TYR A 112 14.12 10.21 -16.46
C TYR A 112 12.66 9.86 -16.22
N MET A 113 11.89 9.82 -17.30
CA MET A 113 10.55 9.23 -17.27
C MET A 113 10.67 7.72 -17.39
N VAL A 114 10.19 7.02 -16.37
CA VAL A 114 10.20 5.55 -16.27
C VAL A 114 8.76 5.07 -16.37
N SER A 115 8.49 4.17 -17.31
CA SER A 115 7.24 3.43 -17.41
C SER A 115 7.31 2.18 -16.56
N TYR A 116 6.31 2.00 -15.71
CA TYR A 116 6.15 0.79 -14.90
C TYR A 116 5.09 -0.10 -15.54
N ASN A 117 5.55 -1.08 -16.30
CA ASN A 117 4.66 -2.06 -16.91
C ASN A 117 4.63 -3.31 -16.04
N ASP A 118 3.43 -3.72 -15.65
CA ASP A 118 3.22 -4.99 -14.98
C ASP A 118 3.44 -6.13 -15.98
N CYS A 119 3.89 -7.27 -15.47
CA CYS A 119 3.87 -8.54 -16.17
C CYS A 119 2.69 -9.36 -15.64
N CYS A 120 1.85 -9.79 -16.56
CA CYS A 120 0.51 -10.28 -16.28
C CYS A 120 0.35 -11.75 -16.68
N GLY A 121 -0.70 -12.40 -16.18
CA GLY A 121 -1.10 -13.75 -16.62
C GLY A 121 -0.53 -14.91 -15.80
N LYS A 122 0.22 -14.62 -14.74
CA LYS A 122 0.65 -15.61 -13.73
C LYS A 122 0.31 -15.13 -12.32
N THR A 123 0.29 -16.06 -11.37
CA THR A 123 0.20 -15.74 -9.95
C THR A 123 1.38 -14.88 -9.52
N THR A 124 1.16 -14.03 -8.53
CA THR A 124 2.15 -13.12 -7.95
C THR A 124 3.52 -13.78 -7.68
N CYS A 125 4.61 -13.09 -8.02
CA CYS A 125 5.97 -13.61 -7.92
C CYS A 125 6.44 -13.83 -6.46
N GLY A 126 6.15 -12.88 -5.56
CA GLY A 126 6.48 -13.01 -4.14
C GLY A 126 7.97 -12.78 -3.79
N ARG A 127 8.76 -12.14 -4.66
CA ARG A 127 10.18 -11.86 -4.44
C ARG A 127 10.49 -10.39 -4.71
N CYS A 128 11.37 -9.80 -3.91
CA CYS A 128 11.78 -8.40 -4.05
C CYS A 128 10.57 -7.46 -4.11
N GLU A 129 9.75 -7.53 -3.07
CA GLU A 129 8.64 -6.60 -2.89
C GLU A 129 9.20 -5.20 -2.60
N CYS A 130 8.72 -4.22 -3.36
CA CYS A 130 9.09 -2.83 -3.23
C CYS A 130 7.82 -1.99 -3.26
N ASN A 131 7.77 -0.97 -2.41
CA ASN A 131 6.74 0.05 -2.40
C ASN A 131 7.44 1.41 -2.24
N THR A 132 7.60 2.10 -3.36
CA THR A 132 8.25 3.40 -3.45
C THR A 132 7.30 4.37 -4.16
N ASN A 133 7.25 5.62 -3.69
CA ASN A 133 6.18 6.56 -4.04
C ASN A 133 6.73 7.96 -4.38
N GLU A 134 7.93 8.04 -4.96
CA GLU A 134 8.46 9.34 -5.38
C GLU A 134 7.56 9.98 -6.44
N ARG A 135 7.01 11.16 -6.11
CA ARG A 135 6.13 11.94 -6.99
C ARG A 135 4.82 11.24 -7.40
N GLU A 136 4.48 10.12 -6.76
CA GLU A 136 3.20 9.42 -6.88
C GLU A 136 2.02 10.36 -6.55
N ARG A 137 0.86 10.16 -7.16
CA ARG A 137 -0.36 10.91 -6.85
C ARG A 137 -1.56 9.99 -6.72
N PRO A 138 -2.57 10.36 -5.91
CA PRO A 138 -3.78 9.55 -5.76
C PRO A 138 -4.51 9.32 -7.10
N GLY A 139 -5.37 8.30 -7.15
CA GLY A 139 -6.01 7.79 -8.38
C GLY A 139 -6.78 8.78 -9.27
N TYR A 140 -7.11 9.99 -8.80
CA TYR A 140 -7.61 11.05 -9.68
C TYR A 140 -6.54 11.58 -10.67
N LYS A 141 -5.27 11.21 -10.48
CA LYS A 141 -4.14 11.41 -11.39
C LYS A 141 -3.56 10.06 -11.81
N LEU A 142 -4.40 9.23 -12.41
CA LEU A 142 -4.11 7.82 -12.70
C LEU A 142 -2.76 7.57 -13.39
N GLY A 143 -2.31 8.42 -14.32
CA GLY A 143 -1.04 8.21 -15.03
C GLY A 143 0.23 8.17 -14.15
N VAL A 144 0.14 8.61 -12.90
CA VAL A 144 1.25 8.58 -11.91
C VAL A 144 0.82 7.95 -10.58
N HIS A 145 -0.22 7.09 -10.62
CA HIS A 145 -0.77 6.38 -9.47
C HIS A 145 -0.40 4.90 -9.54
N ASN A 146 0.20 4.36 -8.48
CA ASN A 146 0.75 2.99 -8.48
C ASN A 146 -0.08 1.99 -7.66
N ASP A 147 -1.04 2.41 -6.83
CA ASP A 147 -1.90 1.51 -6.04
C ASP A 147 -3.03 0.84 -6.86
N VAL A 148 -2.83 0.64 -8.17
CA VAL A 148 -3.77 0.00 -9.08
C VAL A 148 -3.09 -1.17 -9.78
N ASN A 149 -3.84 -2.22 -10.06
CA ASN A 149 -3.37 -3.31 -10.89
C ASN A 149 -3.37 -2.89 -12.37
N TRP A 150 -2.19 -2.62 -12.95
CA TRP A 150 -2.07 -2.15 -14.33
C TRP A 150 -2.20 -3.27 -15.36
N CYS A 151 -2.33 -4.53 -14.93
CA CYS A 151 -2.85 -5.62 -15.77
C CYS A 151 -4.36 -5.49 -16.09
N MET A 152 -5.05 -4.47 -15.58
CA MET A 152 -6.51 -4.26 -15.77
C MET A 152 -6.99 -4.24 -17.24
N SER A 153 -6.10 -3.98 -18.20
CA SER A 153 -6.43 -3.96 -19.64
C SER A 153 -5.92 -5.17 -20.42
N ASN A 154 -5.30 -6.14 -19.76
CA ASN A 154 -4.77 -7.36 -20.37
C ASN A 154 -5.82 -8.45 -20.47
N SER A 155 -5.50 -9.51 -21.23
CA SER A 155 -6.32 -10.72 -21.34
C SER A 155 -6.56 -11.38 -19.98
N SER A 156 -5.54 -11.36 -19.12
CA SER A 156 -5.59 -11.78 -17.73
C SER A 156 -5.15 -10.64 -16.83
N THR A 157 -5.96 -10.34 -15.82
CA THR A 157 -5.67 -9.30 -14.82
C THR A 157 -4.80 -9.81 -13.66
N MET A 158 -4.28 -11.04 -13.75
CA MET A 158 -3.41 -11.60 -12.71
C MET A 158 -2.04 -10.92 -12.73
N PHE A 159 -1.74 -10.17 -11.67
CA PHE A 159 -0.47 -9.48 -11.47
C PHE A 159 0.66 -10.43 -11.03
N HIS A 160 1.80 -10.41 -11.72
CA HIS A 160 2.98 -11.21 -11.40
C HIS A 160 4.11 -10.38 -10.77
N CYS A 161 4.60 -9.36 -11.49
CA CYS A 161 5.72 -8.49 -11.13
C CYS A 161 5.67 -7.20 -11.98
N THR A 162 6.53 -6.22 -11.70
CA THR A 162 6.60 -4.93 -12.39
C THR A 162 8.00 -4.72 -12.99
N THR A 163 8.02 -4.20 -14.22
CA THR A 163 9.23 -3.74 -14.93
C THR A 163 9.39 -2.22 -14.80
N SER A 164 10.54 -1.67 -15.16
CA SER A 164 10.88 -0.25 -15.08
C SER A 164 11.66 0.17 -16.32
N ILE A 165 10.93 0.60 -17.33
CA ILE A 165 11.41 0.89 -18.69
C ILE A 165 11.65 2.39 -18.83
N ILE A 166 12.85 2.80 -19.21
CA ILE A 166 13.15 4.21 -19.50
C ILE A 166 12.45 4.62 -20.80
N LEU A 167 11.61 5.64 -20.74
CA LEU A 167 10.97 6.23 -21.93
C LEU A 167 11.81 7.38 -22.51
N GLY A 168 12.51 8.13 -21.66
CA GLY A 168 13.34 9.26 -22.08
C GLY A 168 13.80 10.12 -20.91
N VAL A 169 14.63 11.12 -21.22
CA VAL A 169 15.00 12.18 -20.28
C VAL A 169 13.83 13.16 -20.20
N GLN A 170 13.51 13.64 -19.00
CA GLN A 170 12.57 14.72 -18.81
C GLN A 170 13.32 16.05 -18.97
N GLU A 171 12.99 16.80 -20.02
CA GLU A 171 13.51 18.15 -20.29
C GLU A 171 12.84 19.23 -19.43
#